data_AF-A0A7C2D2K5-F1
#
_entry.id   AF-A0A7C2D2K5-F1
#
_cell.length_a   1.000
_cell.length_b   1.000
_cell.length_c   1.000
_cell.angle_alpha   90.00
_cell.angle_beta   90.00
_cell.angle_gamma   90.00
#
_symmetry.space_group_name_H-M   'P 1'
#
loop_
_entity.id
_entity.type
_entity.pdbx_description
1 polymer ?
#
loop_
_entity_poly.entity_id
_entity_poly.type
_entity_poly.pdbx_seq_one_letter_code
_entity_poly.pdbx_strand_id
1 'polypeptide(L)'
;MAAPGGSGLLRLLAGGGDADLLRRGRARGAGLAARATPAPLPLGPEQRLEAAGCRSRSDGISSVCLPRRSQELRTGLVRTLFDYNRWANRLVLERAAGLSQAELTGPADVPHGSLLGTLAHILAAEQVWRSRCQEGVSPPGLAGPEQYPTLEALAAAWEAEQEAMRSFVDSLSDEALDRVIEYRRTDGRAYRNPLWQVLVHVVNHGTQHRGEAALLLTRLGRSPGDLDLMRYLRQQGTT
;
A
#
# COMPACT_ATOMS: atom_id res chain seq x y z
N MET A 1 38.50 -11.25 42.19
CA MET A 1 38.71 -9.89 42.75
C MET A 1 37.55 -9.01 42.32
N ALA A 2 37.15 -8.06 43.17
CA ALA A 2 35.98 -7.20 42.95
C ALA A 2 36.31 -5.92 42.16
N ALA A 3 35.25 -5.20 41.78
CA ALA A 3 35.21 -3.93 41.03
C ALA A 3 35.51 -2.70 41.97
N PRO A 4 35.05 -1.43 41.76
CA PRO A 4 34.28 -0.79 40.68
C PRO A 4 34.69 0.68 40.32
N GLY A 5 33.85 1.37 39.52
CA GLY A 5 33.75 2.85 39.48
C GLY A 5 33.92 3.48 38.09
N GLY A 6 33.10 4.45 37.64
CA GLY A 6 31.98 5.13 38.31
C GLY A 6 31.07 5.93 37.36
N SER A 7 30.05 6.58 37.93
CA SER A 7 28.90 7.21 37.23
C SER A 7 29.10 8.70 36.87
N GLY A 8 28.27 9.21 35.95
CA GLY A 8 28.07 10.66 35.72
C GLY A 8 26.72 10.94 35.03
N LEU A 9 25.90 11.85 35.58
CA LEU A 9 24.53 12.20 35.17
C LEU A 9 24.29 13.72 35.35
N LEU A 10 23.13 14.27 34.92
CA LEU A 10 22.69 15.71 34.92
C LEU A 10 23.12 16.51 33.66
N ARG A 11 22.42 17.55 33.15
CA ARG A 11 21.10 18.25 33.37
C ARG A 11 20.79 18.99 32.03
N LEU A 12 19.57 19.06 31.47
CA LEU A 12 18.34 19.80 31.83
C LEU A 12 18.40 21.36 31.81
N LEU A 13 17.82 21.96 30.76
CA LEU A 13 17.06 23.24 30.68
C LEU A 13 16.07 23.11 29.48
N ALA A 14 14.87 23.70 29.34
CA ALA A 14 14.00 24.64 30.08
C ALA A 14 13.87 26.08 29.50
N GLY A 15 12.61 26.53 29.30
CA GLY A 15 12.17 27.83 28.75
C GLY A 15 11.70 27.73 27.29
N GLY A 16 10.49 28.11 26.86
CA GLY A 16 9.61 29.23 27.23
C GLY A 16 9.63 30.23 26.04
N GLY A 17 8.54 30.67 25.40
CA GLY A 17 7.12 30.65 25.72
C GLY A 17 6.62 32.09 25.86
N ASP A 18 5.88 32.62 24.88
CA ASP A 18 4.85 33.65 25.15
C ASP A 18 3.87 33.84 23.97
N ALA A 19 2.73 34.48 24.27
CA ALA A 19 1.64 34.76 23.34
C ALA A 19 1.23 36.26 23.36
N ASP A 20 0.15 36.56 22.63
CA ASP A 20 -0.87 37.60 22.89
C ASP A 20 -1.01 38.77 21.88
N LEU A 21 -2.18 39.41 21.96
CA LEU A 21 -2.61 40.73 21.47
C LEU A 21 -3.27 40.86 20.08
N LEU A 22 -4.50 40.34 20.04
CA LEU A 22 -5.72 41.08 19.67
C LEU A 22 -5.59 42.61 19.46
N ARG A 23 -6.24 43.17 18.41
CA ARG A 23 -7.49 43.98 18.54
C ARG A 23 -8.04 44.62 17.25
N ARG A 24 -9.35 44.37 17.03
CA ARG A 24 -10.43 45.32 16.67
C ARG A 24 -10.34 46.20 15.40
N GLY A 25 -11.32 46.01 14.52
CA GLY A 25 -11.91 47.07 13.68
C GLY A 25 -13.43 46.87 13.56
N ARG A 26 -14.23 47.86 14.00
CA ARG A 26 -15.70 47.87 13.85
C ARG A 26 -16.07 48.98 12.87
N ALA A 27 -16.89 48.69 11.86
CA ALA A 27 -17.59 49.71 11.08
C ALA A 27 -19.07 49.31 10.94
N ARG A 28 -19.98 50.28 11.06
CA ARG A 28 -21.42 50.11 10.86
C ARG A 28 -21.79 50.52 9.44
N GLY A 29 -22.63 49.75 8.78
CA GLY A 29 -23.35 50.17 7.57
C GLY A 29 -24.80 49.73 7.66
N ALA A 30 -25.74 50.66 7.55
CA ALA A 30 -27.17 50.36 7.46
C ALA A 30 -27.53 50.12 5.98
N GLY A 31 -28.29 49.06 5.71
CA GLY A 31 -28.72 48.68 4.36
C GLY A 31 -30.10 48.02 4.40
N LEU A 32 -30.91 48.25 3.37
CA LEU A 32 -32.34 47.92 3.36
C LEU A 32 -32.61 46.41 3.44
N ALA A 33 -33.68 46.04 4.13
CA ALA A 33 -34.15 44.65 4.20
C ALA A 33 -34.90 44.25 2.91
N ALA A 34 -34.28 43.38 2.10
CA ALA A 34 -34.98 42.68 1.02
C ALA A 34 -35.79 41.49 1.60
N ARG A 35 -37.04 41.32 1.12
CA ARG A 35 -37.85 40.13 1.47
C ARG A 35 -37.25 38.89 0.78
N ALA A 36 -36.77 37.93 1.57
CA ALA A 36 -36.38 36.63 1.07
C ALA A 36 -37.62 35.82 0.64
N THR A 37 -37.57 35.24 -0.55
CA THR A 37 -38.50 34.17 -0.95
C THR A 37 -38.19 32.90 -0.15
N PRO A 38 -39.20 32.13 0.30
CA PRO A 38 -38.96 30.88 1.00
C PRO A 38 -38.30 29.87 0.04
N ALA A 39 -37.30 29.14 0.54
CA ALA A 39 -36.73 28.01 -0.19
C ALA A 39 -37.81 26.92 -0.41
N PRO A 40 -37.81 26.23 -1.56
CA PRO A 40 -38.74 25.14 -1.80
C PRO A 40 -38.57 24.04 -0.75
N LEU A 41 -39.69 23.49 -0.26
CA LEU A 41 -39.68 22.41 0.72
C LEU A 41 -38.97 21.17 0.14
N PRO A 42 -38.19 20.44 0.96
CA PRO A 42 -37.47 19.26 0.49
C PRO A 42 -38.46 18.19 0.03
N LEU A 43 -38.26 17.64 -1.18
CA LEU A 43 -39.10 16.60 -1.77
C LEU A 43 -39.31 15.43 -0.80
N GLY A 44 -40.55 14.96 -0.73
CA GLY A 44 -40.93 13.78 0.05
C GLY A 44 -40.24 12.52 -0.47
N PRO A 45 -40.17 11.43 0.34
CA PRO A 45 -39.42 10.23 -0.01
C PRO A 45 -39.84 9.62 -1.36
N GLU A 46 -41.13 9.61 -1.68
CA GLU A 46 -41.63 9.01 -2.94
C GLU A 46 -41.23 9.81 -4.18
N GLN A 47 -41.29 11.15 -4.11
CA GLN A 47 -40.85 12.04 -5.19
C GLN A 47 -39.33 11.94 -5.48
N ARG A 48 -38.54 11.46 -4.51
CA ARG A 48 -37.11 11.17 -4.73
C ARG A 48 -36.88 9.85 -5.48
N LEU A 49 -37.78 8.87 -5.38
CA LEU A 49 -37.66 7.63 -6.14
C LEU A 49 -37.96 7.85 -7.63
N GLU A 50 -38.98 8.65 -7.96
CA GLU A 50 -39.32 8.94 -9.37
C GLU A 50 -38.20 9.71 -10.08
N ALA A 51 -37.59 10.70 -9.41
CA ALA A 51 -36.42 11.42 -9.92
C ALA A 51 -35.16 10.53 -10.11
N ALA A 52 -35.11 9.37 -9.44
CA ALA A 52 -34.06 8.36 -9.59
C ALA A 52 -34.35 7.29 -10.66
N GLY A 53 -35.48 7.41 -11.40
CA GLY A 53 -35.83 6.52 -12.52
C GLY A 53 -36.21 5.09 -12.13
N CYS A 54 -36.39 4.81 -10.85
CA CYS A 54 -36.66 3.46 -10.35
C CYS A 54 -38.15 3.12 -10.45
N ARG A 55 -38.57 2.38 -11.49
CA ARG A 55 -39.89 1.77 -11.55
C ARG A 55 -39.86 0.43 -10.82
N SER A 56 -40.75 0.23 -9.86
CA SER A 56 -40.95 -1.07 -9.25
C SER A 56 -41.49 -2.07 -10.27
N ARG A 57 -40.83 -3.22 -10.37
CA ARG A 57 -41.45 -4.46 -10.85
C ARG A 57 -41.27 -5.51 -9.77
N SER A 58 -42.39 -6.10 -9.36
CA SER A 58 -42.39 -7.39 -8.69
C SER A 58 -41.91 -8.43 -9.69
N ASP A 59 -40.78 -9.08 -9.41
CA ASP A 59 -40.64 -10.54 -9.40
C ASP A 59 -39.28 -10.91 -8.80
N GLY A 60 -39.20 -12.10 -8.19
CA GLY A 60 -38.15 -12.47 -7.23
C GLY A 60 -36.75 -12.71 -7.82
N ILE A 61 -35.78 -12.85 -6.91
CA ILE A 61 -34.32 -12.98 -7.15
C ILE A 61 -33.68 -11.61 -7.50
N SER A 62 -33.40 -10.85 -6.45
CA SER A 62 -32.68 -9.58 -6.53
C SER A 62 -31.21 -9.82 -6.89
N SER A 63 -30.87 -9.68 -8.17
CA SER A 63 -29.50 -9.38 -8.58
C SER A 63 -29.16 -8.00 -8.04
N VAL A 64 -28.38 -7.94 -6.96
CA VAL A 64 -27.99 -6.68 -6.33
C VAL A 64 -26.99 -5.98 -7.25
N CYS A 65 -27.51 -5.16 -8.14
CA CYS A 65 -26.72 -4.22 -8.93
C CYS A 65 -26.11 -3.19 -7.98
N LEU A 66 -24.86 -3.45 -7.55
CA LEU A 66 -24.10 -2.50 -6.75
C LEU A 66 -23.98 -1.17 -7.53
N PRO A 67 -24.23 -0.01 -6.89
CA PRO A 67 -24.19 1.27 -7.60
C PRO A 67 -22.79 1.54 -8.16
N ARG A 68 -22.69 2.20 -9.32
CA ARG A 68 -21.42 2.46 -10.03
C ARG A 68 -20.30 3.06 -9.15
N ARG A 69 -20.65 3.80 -8.08
CA ARG A 69 -19.72 4.31 -7.05
C ARG A 69 -19.05 3.23 -6.17
N SER A 70 -19.44 1.96 -6.28
CA SER A 70 -18.92 0.84 -5.49
C SER A 70 -18.24 -0.25 -6.32
N GLN A 71 -18.51 -0.28 -7.62
CA GLN A 71 -17.45 -0.44 -8.62
C GLN A 71 -16.54 0.82 -8.56
N GLU A 72 -15.43 0.90 -9.31
CA GLU A 72 -14.38 1.95 -9.18
C GLU A 72 -13.62 1.93 -7.83
N LEU A 73 -14.30 1.71 -6.69
CA LEU A 73 -13.68 1.62 -5.37
C LEU A 73 -12.78 0.39 -5.20
N ARG A 74 -13.09 -0.78 -5.80
CA ARG A 74 -12.26 -1.98 -5.60
C ARG A 74 -11.00 -1.93 -6.46
N THR A 75 -11.11 -1.56 -7.73
CA THR A 75 -9.92 -1.32 -8.56
C THR A 75 -9.11 -0.12 -8.06
N GLY A 76 -9.75 0.93 -7.55
CA GLY A 76 -9.10 2.04 -6.83
C GLY A 76 -8.29 1.56 -5.62
N LEU A 77 -8.89 0.75 -4.74
CA LEU A 77 -8.20 0.14 -3.59
C LEU A 77 -7.00 -0.71 -4.02
N VAL A 78 -7.16 -1.56 -5.04
CA VAL A 78 -6.06 -2.41 -5.54
C VAL A 78 -4.92 -1.55 -6.08
N ARG A 79 -5.21 -0.52 -6.91
CA ARG A 79 -4.20 0.44 -7.39
C ARG A 79 -3.45 1.10 -6.22
N THR A 80 -4.18 1.63 -5.23
CA THR A 80 -3.58 2.23 -4.02
C THR A 80 -2.65 1.27 -3.27
N LEU A 81 -3.03 -0.01 -3.15
CA LEU A 81 -2.19 -1.02 -2.51
C LEU A 81 -0.90 -1.32 -3.30
N PHE A 82 -0.95 -1.31 -4.64
CA PHE A 82 0.24 -1.51 -5.47
C PHE A 82 1.14 -0.26 -5.56
N ASP A 83 0.57 0.95 -5.58
CA ASP A 83 1.34 2.20 -5.48
C ASP A 83 2.06 2.29 -4.11
N TYR A 84 1.40 1.90 -3.02
CA TYR A 84 2.01 1.70 -1.70
C TYR A 84 3.13 0.65 -1.75
N ASN A 85 2.89 -0.50 -2.40
CA ASN A 85 3.86 -1.59 -2.53
C ASN A 85 5.15 -1.09 -3.24
N ARG A 86 4.99 -0.35 -4.34
CA ARG A 86 6.09 0.28 -5.09
C ARG A 86 6.85 1.31 -4.25
N TRP A 87 6.13 2.18 -3.52
CA TRP A 87 6.73 3.16 -2.62
C TRP A 87 7.56 2.50 -1.51
N ALA A 88 7.03 1.45 -0.89
CA ALA A 88 7.69 0.74 0.20
C ALA A 88 8.91 -0.06 -0.28
N ASN A 89 8.80 -0.73 -1.43
CA ASN A 89 9.94 -1.40 -2.07
C ASN A 89 11.06 -0.41 -2.40
N ARG A 90 10.74 0.76 -2.98
CA ARG A 90 11.72 1.82 -3.25
C ARG A 90 12.45 2.28 -1.99
N LEU A 91 11.74 2.56 -0.89
CA LEU A 91 12.38 2.99 0.37
C LEU A 91 13.35 1.94 0.94
N VAL A 92 13.04 0.65 0.80
CA VAL A 92 13.93 -0.43 1.26
C VAL A 92 15.17 -0.54 0.36
N LEU A 93 15.00 -0.47 -0.97
CA LEU A 93 16.11 -0.46 -1.93
C LEU A 93 17.04 0.76 -1.75
N GLU A 94 16.47 1.96 -1.53
CA GLU A 94 17.22 3.19 -1.26
C GLU A 94 18.09 3.11 0.01
N ARG A 95 17.68 2.31 1.01
CA ARG A 95 18.48 2.06 2.21
C ARG A 95 19.53 0.97 2.03
N ALA A 96 19.25 -0.02 1.19
CA ALA A 96 20.23 -1.03 0.80
C ALA A 96 21.35 -0.43 -0.10
N ALA A 97 21.04 0.64 -0.85
CA ALA A 97 21.99 1.31 -1.73
C ALA A 97 23.25 1.78 -0.98
N GLY A 98 24.42 1.45 -1.53
CA GLY A 98 25.73 1.77 -0.94
C GLY A 98 26.08 0.93 0.30
N LEU A 99 25.42 -0.20 0.53
CA LEU A 99 25.99 -1.31 1.28
C LEU A 99 27.01 -2.05 0.40
N SER A 100 28.04 -2.64 1.01
CA SER A 100 28.96 -3.54 0.33
C SER A 100 28.29 -4.87 0.00
N GLN A 101 28.82 -5.59 -0.98
CA GLN A 101 28.36 -6.94 -1.32
C GLN A 101 28.35 -7.89 -0.10
N ALA A 102 29.36 -7.78 0.78
CA ALA A 102 29.46 -8.60 1.98
C ALA A 102 28.35 -8.30 3.01
N GLU A 103 27.87 -7.06 3.11
CA GLU A 103 26.71 -6.69 3.94
C GLU A 103 25.39 -7.14 3.30
N LEU A 104 25.29 -7.11 1.97
CA LEU A 104 24.10 -7.55 1.23
C LEU A 104 23.90 -9.07 1.31
N THR A 105 24.96 -9.86 1.13
CA THR A 105 24.92 -11.33 1.12
C THR A 105 25.32 -11.98 2.44
N GLY A 106 25.63 -11.19 3.47
CA GLY A 106 26.05 -11.70 4.78
C GLY A 106 24.96 -12.55 5.45
N PRO A 107 25.34 -13.63 6.18
CA PRO A 107 24.39 -14.53 6.81
C PRO A 107 23.58 -13.80 7.89
N ALA A 108 22.26 -13.98 7.86
CA ALA A 108 21.31 -13.34 8.76
C ALA A 108 20.19 -14.31 9.18
N ASP A 109 19.70 -14.13 10.40
CA ASP A 109 18.58 -14.87 10.98
C ASP A 109 17.24 -14.36 10.42
N VAL A 110 16.99 -14.71 9.15
CA VAL A 110 15.76 -14.47 8.37
C VAL A 110 15.53 -15.66 7.44
N PRO A 111 14.29 -15.94 6.97
CA PRO A 111 13.98 -17.13 6.17
C PRO A 111 14.81 -17.29 4.88
N HIS A 112 15.30 -16.18 4.32
CA HIS A 112 16.07 -16.14 3.06
C HIS A 112 17.58 -15.90 3.29
N GLY A 113 18.05 -16.07 4.54
CA GLY A 113 19.47 -16.15 4.91
C GLY A 113 20.32 -14.89 4.77
N SER A 114 19.88 -13.83 4.07
CA SER A 114 20.62 -12.57 3.88
C SER A 114 19.66 -11.44 3.46
N LEU A 115 20.14 -10.19 3.48
CA LEU A 115 19.35 -9.05 3.00
C LEU A 115 19.04 -9.18 1.49
N LEU A 116 20.04 -9.49 0.66
CA LEU A 116 19.84 -9.70 -0.78
C LEU A 116 18.90 -10.88 -1.04
N GLY A 117 19.02 -11.96 -0.26
CA GLY A 117 18.11 -13.11 -0.32
C GLY A 117 16.65 -12.73 -0.06
N THR A 118 16.39 -11.96 1.00
CA THR A 118 15.02 -11.50 1.31
C THR A 118 14.47 -10.58 0.22
N LEU A 119 15.28 -9.67 -0.31
CA LEU A 119 14.84 -8.76 -1.39
C LEU A 119 14.59 -9.50 -2.71
N ALA A 120 15.46 -10.45 -3.07
CA ALA A 120 15.28 -11.33 -4.24
C ALA A 120 14.01 -12.19 -4.14
N HIS A 121 13.70 -12.72 -2.94
CA HIS A 121 12.47 -13.48 -2.70
C HIS A 121 11.21 -12.64 -2.92
N ILE A 122 11.18 -11.37 -2.48
CA ILE A 122 10.02 -10.50 -2.71
C ILE A 122 9.79 -10.32 -4.21
N LEU A 123 10.83 -9.99 -4.97
CA LEU A 123 10.75 -9.86 -6.43
C LEU A 123 10.29 -11.16 -7.10
N ALA A 124 10.92 -12.29 -6.76
CA ALA A 124 10.59 -13.60 -7.34
C ALA A 124 9.14 -14.02 -7.04
N ALA A 125 8.61 -13.67 -5.85
CA ALA A 125 7.23 -13.89 -5.50
C ALA A 125 6.27 -12.97 -6.26
N GLU A 126 6.60 -11.68 -6.42
CA GLU A 126 5.82 -10.73 -7.26
C GLU A 126 5.71 -11.25 -8.70
N GLN A 127 6.83 -11.64 -9.33
CA GLN A 127 6.90 -12.23 -10.68
C GLN A 127 6.03 -13.48 -10.82
N VAL A 128 6.21 -14.46 -9.92
CA VAL A 128 5.46 -15.73 -9.94
C VAL A 128 3.96 -15.52 -9.77
N TRP A 129 3.56 -14.56 -8.92
CA TRP A 129 2.14 -14.21 -8.77
C TRP A 129 1.59 -13.46 -9.98
N ARG A 130 2.37 -12.56 -10.61
CA ARG A 130 1.92 -11.90 -11.85
C ARG A 130 1.68 -12.90 -12.97
N SER A 131 2.60 -13.83 -13.25
CA SER A 131 2.38 -14.89 -14.25
C SER A 131 1.15 -15.74 -13.96
N ARG A 132 0.90 -16.11 -12.69
CA ARG A 132 -0.33 -16.84 -12.30
C ARG A 132 -1.60 -16.03 -12.55
N CYS A 133 -1.58 -14.73 -12.23
CA CYS A 133 -2.74 -13.86 -12.38
C CYS A 133 -3.00 -13.50 -13.86
N GLN A 134 -1.98 -13.03 -14.56
CA GLN A 134 -2.06 -12.43 -15.90
C GLN A 134 -2.05 -13.49 -17.02
N GLU A 135 -1.15 -14.46 -16.93
CA GLU A 135 -0.90 -15.45 -17.99
C GLU A 135 -1.56 -16.81 -17.69
N GLY A 136 -2.01 -17.05 -16.45
CA GLY A 136 -2.50 -18.36 -15.99
C GLY A 136 -1.39 -19.40 -15.81
N VAL A 137 -0.13 -18.98 -15.92
CA VAL A 137 1.05 -19.86 -15.85
C VAL A 137 1.48 -20.00 -14.40
N SER A 138 1.81 -21.22 -13.98
CA SER A 138 2.47 -21.48 -12.69
C SER A 138 3.93 -21.86 -12.94
N PRO A 139 4.90 -20.94 -12.75
CA PRO A 139 6.32 -21.25 -12.86
C PRO A 139 6.74 -22.43 -11.96
N PRO A 140 7.72 -23.25 -12.37
CA PRO A 140 8.12 -24.45 -11.63
C PRO A 140 8.85 -24.15 -10.31
N GLY A 141 9.34 -22.92 -10.13
CA GLY A 141 10.07 -22.47 -8.95
C GLY A 141 10.07 -20.94 -8.82
N LEU A 142 10.65 -20.43 -7.74
CA LEU A 142 11.02 -19.02 -7.61
C LEU A 142 12.47 -18.86 -8.07
N ALA A 143 12.80 -17.69 -8.62
CA ALA A 143 14.19 -17.27 -8.83
C ALA A 143 14.89 -17.14 -7.46
N GLY A 144 16.08 -17.74 -7.31
CA GLY A 144 16.92 -17.51 -6.14
C GLY A 144 17.77 -16.25 -6.30
N PRO A 145 18.44 -15.78 -5.22
CA PRO A 145 19.27 -14.59 -5.24
C PRO A 145 20.47 -14.68 -6.20
N GLU A 146 20.87 -15.88 -6.61
CA GLU A 146 21.91 -16.11 -7.63
C GLU A 146 21.55 -15.54 -9.02
N GLN A 147 20.27 -15.32 -9.32
CA GLN A 147 19.84 -14.61 -10.54
C GLN A 147 20.03 -13.09 -10.44
N TYR A 148 20.19 -12.56 -9.23
CA TYR A 148 20.29 -11.13 -8.93
C TYR A 148 21.57 -10.87 -8.12
N PRO A 149 22.78 -11.11 -8.69
CA PRO A 149 24.02 -11.16 -7.94
C PRO A 149 24.45 -9.83 -7.32
N THR A 150 23.86 -8.70 -7.72
CA THR A 150 24.09 -7.38 -7.11
C THR A 150 22.76 -6.66 -6.88
N LEU A 151 22.78 -5.63 -6.02
CA LEU A 151 21.60 -4.81 -5.75
C LEU A 151 21.11 -4.06 -7.00
N GLU A 152 22.02 -3.66 -7.90
CA GLU A 152 21.69 -2.97 -9.14
C GLU A 152 20.97 -3.91 -10.12
N ALA A 153 21.45 -5.16 -10.25
CA ALA A 153 20.79 -6.19 -11.05
C ALA A 153 19.38 -6.50 -10.51
N LEU A 154 19.25 -6.60 -9.19
CA LEU A 154 17.95 -6.77 -8.53
C LEU A 154 17.03 -5.58 -8.79
N ALA A 155 17.50 -4.35 -8.57
CA ALA A 155 16.70 -3.14 -8.72
C ALA A 155 16.23 -2.93 -10.16
N ALA A 156 17.06 -3.22 -11.16
CA ALA A 156 16.68 -3.15 -12.57
C ALA A 156 15.59 -4.17 -12.93
N ALA A 157 15.72 -5.41 -12.46
CA ALA A 157 14.69 -6.43 -12.65
C ALA A 157 13.39 -6.10 -11.89
N TRP A 158 13.50 -5.48 -10.72
CA TRP A 158 12.34 -5.07 -9.93
C TRP A 158 11.59 -3.91 -10.56
N GLU A 159 12.26 -2.89 -11.08
CA GLU A 159 11.61 -1.77 -11.78
C GLU A 159 10.82 -2.25 -13.01
N ALA A 160 11.36 -3.20 -13.77
CA ALA A 160 10.67 -3.84 -14.89
C ALA A 160 9.42 -4.63 -14.44
N GLU A 161 9.52 -5.39 -13.35
CA GLU A 161 8.37 -6.12 -12.79
C GLU A 161 7.31 -5.18 -12.20
N GLN A 162 7.70 -4.08 -11.55
CA GLN A 162 6.75 -3.08 -11.02
C GLN A 162 5.94 -2.43 -12.15
N GLU A 163 6.56 -2.12 -13.30
CA GLU A 163 5.85 -1.57 -14.45
C GLU A 163 4.92 -2.62 -15.09
N ALA A 164 5.37 -3.87 -15.24
CA ALA A 164 4.53 -4.97 -15.72
C ALA A 164 3.32 -5.24 -14.81
N MET A 165 3.54 -5.24 -13.49
CA MET A 165 2.49 -5.39 -12.47
C MET A 165 1.52 -4.21 -12.48
N ARG A 166 2.02 -2.98 -12.60
CA ARG A 166 1.18 -1.77 -12.66
C ARG A 166 0.30 -1.77 -13.91
N SER A 167 0.89 -2.05 -15.08
CA SER A 167 0.15 -2.23 -16.34
C SER A 167 -0.93 -3.31 -16.24
N PHE A 168 -0.60 -4.45 -15.60
CA PHE A 168 -1.58 -5.51 -15.34
C PHE A 168 -2.72 -5.02 -14.42
N VAL A 169 -2.42 -4.40 -13.28
CA VAL A 169 -3.42 -3.90 -12.33
C VAL A 169 -4.30 -2.81 -12.94
N ASP A 170 -3.73 -1.89 -13.72
CA ASP A 170 -4.47 -0.82 -14.37
C ASP A 170 -5.44 -1.33 -15.45
N SER A 171 -5.16 -2.49 -16.05
CA SER A 171 -6.03 -3.15 -17.04
C SER A 171 -7.29 -3.81 -16.46
N LEU A 172 -7.40 -3.95 -15.13
CA LEU A 172 -8.50 -4.67 -14.48
C LEU A 172 -9.76 -3.81 -14.31
N SER A 173 -10.93 -4.44 -14.51
CA SER A 173 -12.22 -3.93 -14.04
C SER A 173 -12.60 -4.55 -12.69
N ASP A 174 -13.59 -3.96 -12.01
CA ASP A 174 -14.10 -4.48 -10.73
C ASP A 174 -14.74 -5.88 -10.87
N GLU A 175 -15.28 -6.24 -12.05
CA GLU A 175 -15.75 -7.61 -12.35
C GLU A 175 -14.58 -8.58 -12.54
N ALA A 176 -13.49 -8.12 -13.18
CA ALA A 176 -12.30 -8.94 -13.40
C ALA A 176 -11.61 -9.34 -12.09
N LEU A 177 -11.80 -8.56 -11.02
CA LEU A 177 -11.31 -8.86 -9.67
C LEU A 177 -11.96 -10.10 -9.03
N ASP A 178 -13.18 -10.46 -9.44
CA ASP A 178 -13.89 -11.64 -8.92
C ASP A 178 -13.66 -12.92 -9.72
N ARG A 179 -12.95 -12.85 -10.86
CA ARG A 179 -12.58 -14.08 -11.60
C ARG A 179 -11.74 -14.98 -10.71
N VAL A 180 -12.08 -16.27 -10.69
CA VAL A 180 -11.27 -17.28 -10.01
C VAL A 180 -10.05 -17.56 -10.89
N ILE A 181 -8.85 -17.40 -10.32
CA ILE A 181 -7.62 -17.92 -10.93
C ILE A 181 -7.33 -19.30 -10.36
N GLU A 182 -6.79 -20.18 -11.20
CA GLU A 182 -6.33 -21.52 -10.82
C GLU A 182 -4.82 -21.56 -10.96
N TYR A 183 -4.13 -22.09 -9.94
CA TYR A 183 -2.67 -22.12 -9.93
C TYR A 183 -2.14 -23.34 -9.18
N ARG A 184 -0.88 -23.68 -9.44
CA ARG A 184 -0.15 -24.71 -8.71
C ARG A 184 0.95 -24.08 -7.87
N ARG A 185 1.13 -24.60 -6.65
CA ARG A 185 2.34 -24.39 -5.86
C ARG A 185 3.49 -25.24 -6.42
N THR A 186 4.70 -24.95 -5.98
CA THR A 186 5.92 -25.71 -6.34
C THR A 186 5.89 -27.16 -5.84
N ASP A 187 5.04 -27.46 -4.85
CA ASP A 187 4.72 -28.83 -4.39
C ASP A 187 3.74 -29.59 -5.33
N GLY A 188 3.34 -28.98 -6.46
CA GLY A 188 2.41 -29.53 -7.45
C GLY A 188 0.92 -29.41 -7.10
N ARG A 189 0.57 -29.05 -5.86
CA ARG A 189 -0.81 -28.95 -5.39
C ARG A 189 -1.53 -27.77 -6.04
N ALA A 190 -2.74 -28.04 -6.53
CA ALA A 190 -3.60 -27.05 -7.15
C ALA A 190 -4.44 -26.27 -6.12
N TYR A 191 -4.64 -24.99 -6.39
CA TYR A 191 -5.43 -24.05 -5.60
C TYR A 191 -6.27 -23.16 -6.52
N ARG A 192 -7.34 -22.58 -5.98
CA ARG A 192 -8.29 -21.72 -6.70
C ARG A 192 -8.72 -20.56 -5.79
N ASN A 193 -8.52 -19.33 -6.23
CA ASN A 193 -8.87 -18.13 -5.46
C ASN A 193 -9.40 -17.02 -6.39
N PRO A 194 -10.36 -16.19 -5.96
CA PRO A 194 -10.67 -14.92 -6.63
C PRO A 194 -9.42 -14.05 -6.77
N LEU A 195 -9.26 -13.40 -7.93
CA LEU A 195 -8.08 -12.58 -8.25
C LEU A 195 -7.78 -11.53 -7.17
N TRP A 196 -8.79 -10.85 -6.63
CA TRP A 196 -8.60 -9.83 -5.60
C TRP A 196 -7.91 -10.36 -4.33
N GLN A 197 -8.16 -11.61 -3.93
CA GLN A 197 -7.51 -12.22 -2.76
C GLN A 197 -6.01 -12.38 -2.99
N VAL A 198 -5.65 -12.77 -4.21
CA VAL A 198 -4.26 -12.98 -4.61
C VAL A 198 -3.52 -11.65 -4.73
N LEU A 199 -4.16 -10.64 -5.30
CA LEU A 199 -3.59 -9.28 -5.40
C LEU A 199 -3.34 -8.66 -4.02
N VAL A 200 -4.27 -8.78 -3.07
CA VAL A 200 -4.06 -8.35 -1.68
C VAL A 200 -2.97 -9.19 -1.00
N HIS A 201 -2.92 -10.50 -1.26
CA HIS A 201 -1.86 -11.38 -0.73
C HIS A 201 -0.46 -10.97 -1.21
N VAL A 202 -0.28 -10.60 -2.48
CA VAL A 202 1.02 -10.14 -3.02
C VAL A 202 1.56 -8.96 -2.21
N VAL A 203 0.73 -7.92 -2.01
CA VAL A 203 1.13 -6.72 -1.26
C VAL A 203 1.40 -7.05 0.21
N ASN A 204 0.59 -7.90 0.85
CA ASN A 204 0.78 -8.29 2.25
C ASN A 204 2.01 -9.19 2.47
N HIS A 205 2.30 -10.09 1.53
CA HIS A 205 3.52 -10.89 1.50
C HIS A 205 4.76 -10.00 1.35
N GLY A 206 4.69 -9.01 0.45
CA GLY A 206 5.70 -7.94 0.35
C GLY A 206 5.90 -7.22 1.67
N THR A 207 4.83 -6.85 2.38
CA THR A 207 4.92 -6.18 3.69
C THR A 207 5.57 -7.04 4.77
N GLN A 208 5.29 -8.35 4.84
CA GLN A 208 5.95 -9.26 5.78
C GLN A 208 7.48 -9.27 5.57
N HIS A 209 7.92 -9.55 4.35
CA HIS A 209 9.35 -9.68 4.03
C HIS A 209 10.08 -8.33 3.97
N ARG A 210 9.38 -7.22 3.67
CA ARG A 210 9.91 -5.87 3.90
C ARG A 210 10.17 -5.60 5.39
N GLY A 211 9.37 -6.16 6.30
CA GLY A 211 9.62 -6.09 7.74
C GLY A 211 10.93 -6.80 8.13
N GLU A 212 11.18 -7.98 7.58
CA GLU A 212 12.44 -8.72 7.74
C GLU A 212 13.63 -7.91 7.19
N ALA A 213 13.51 -7.36 5.97
CA ALA A 213 14.55 -6.51 5.38
C ALA A 213 14.80 -5.21 6.18
N ALA A 214 13.74 -4.56 6.67
CA ALA A 214 13.83 -3.35 7.49
C ALA A 214 14.53 -3.62 8.83
N LEU A 215 14.36 -4.79 9.44
CA LEU A 215 15.10 -5.22 10.63
C LEU A 215 16.61 -5.33 10.33
N LEU A 216 16.99 -5.98 9.23
CA LEU A 216 18.39 -6.11 8.82
C LEU A 216 19.03 -4.75 8.51
N LEU A 217 18.35 -3.91 7.73
CA LEU A 217 18.78 -2.54 7.45
C LEU A 217 18.93 -1.70 8.72
N THR A 218 18.04 -1.87 9.70
CA THR A 218 18.13 -1.17 10.98
C THR A 218 19.36 -1.63 11.79
N ARG A 219 19.70 -2.93 11.78
CA ARG A 219 20.93 -3.46 12.40
C ARG A 219 22.21 -2.90 11.74
N LEU A 220 22.15 -2.59 10.44
CA LEU A 220 23.23 -1.92 9.68
C LEU A 220 23.22 -0.39 9.81
N GLY A 221 22.40 0.19 10.71
CA GLY A 221 22.31 1.65 10.91
C GLY A 221 21.57 2.40 9.79
N ARG A 222 20.89 1.69 8.88
CA ARG A 222 20.23 2.23 7.68
C ARG A 222 18.71 2.01 7.68
N SER A 223 18.06 2.20 8.83
CA SER A 223 16.61 1.97 8.94
C SER A 223 15.81 2.72 7.86
N PRO A 224 14.83 2.09 7.19
CA PRO A 224 13.91 2.79 6.29
C PRO A 224 12.93 3.72 7.03
N GLY A 225 12.80 3.58 8.35
CA GLY A 225 11.71 4.16 9.13
C GLY A 225 10.40 3.39 8.90
N ASP A 226 9.26 4.02 9.17
CA ASP A 226 7.97 3.37 9.01
C ASP A 226 7.66 3.10 7.53
N LEU A 227 7.13 1.90 7.27
CA LEU A 227 6.70 1.43 5.95
C LEU A 227 5.19 1.16 5.92
N ASP A 228 4.41 1.80 6.81
CA ASP A 228 2.96 1.60 6.89
C ASP A 228 2.18 2.37 5.82
N LEU A 229 0.96 1.90 5.54
CA LEU A 229 0.09 2.49 4.52
C LEU A 229 -0.37 3.91 4.87
N MET A 230 -0.57 4.24 6.15
CA MET A 230 -1.05 5.57 6.55
C MET A 230 0.03 6.63 6.34
N ARG A 231 1.30 6.30 6.57
CA ARG A 231 2.44 7.16 6.22
C ARG A 231 2.50 7.42 4.71
N TYR A 232 2.32 6.38 3.89
CA TYR A 232 2.25 6.55 2.42
C TYR A 232 1.12 7.49 2.00
N LEU A 233 -0.11 7.26 2.48
CA LEU A 233 -1.30 8.05 2.10
C LEU A 233 -1.15 9.53 2.49
N ARG A 234 -0.67 9.81 3.71
CA ARG A 234 -0.35 11.17 4.16
C ARG A 234 0.69 11.86 3.29
N GLN A 235 1.70 11.12 2.81
CA GLN A 235 2.70 11.66 1.89
C GLN A 235 2.11 12.01 0.51
N GLN A 236 1.06 11.31 0.06
CA GLN A 236 0.36 11.64 -1.20
C GLN A 236 -0.61 12.83 -1.06
N GLY A 237 -0.70 13.47 0.11
CA GLY A 237 -1.69 14.52 0.38
C GLY A 237 -3.13 13.99 0.53
N THR A 238 -3.29 12.68 0.72
CA THR A 238 -4.59 12.08 1.06
C THR A 238 -4.78 12.25 2.57
N THR A 239 -5.68 13.16 2.93
CA THR A 239 -5.94 13.74 4.27
C THR A 239 -5.84 12.77 5.46
#